data_AF-A0A0R1N921-F1
#
_entry.id   AF-A0A0R1N921-F1
#
_cell.length_a   1.000
_cell.length_b   1.000
_cell.length_c   1.000
_cell.angle_alpha   90.00
_cell.angle_beta   90.00
_cell.angle_gamma   90.00
#
_symmetry.space_group_name_H-M   'P 1'
#
loop_
_entity.id
_entity.type
_entity.pdbx_description
1 polymer ?
#
loop_
_entity_poly.entity_id
_entity_poly.type
_entity_poly.pdbx_seq_one_letter_code
_entity_poly.pdbx_strand_id
1 'polypeptide(L)'
;MDFDQWVFIERFINTALPVILVSGLIVFTIGALLLGPRYKERRRWGIGMMVISAVGLAAAAIFMFTPSTRHYMKEFGHVTPRVRVERPSFFGYTPESERIVGAYSVVQNDQDMKQLTMYSRQPVRETVRLVGYADGSYYFYVGQNVTPVNYSGPVTKKQVTAPYLTGYRYTLNDRRYRQIGFITPDRYSTLALVVPTNWKVKTPSNDVLENAKRLVRLGTKWTTEETTN
;
A
#
# COMPACT_ATOMS: atom_id res chain seq x y z
N MET A 1 12.02 -4.91 5.97
CA MET A 1 13.19 -4.34 5.25
C MET A 1 13.55 -3.00 5.87
N ASP A 2 14.84 -2.69 5.94
CA ASP A 2 15.30 -1.39 6.48
C ASP A 2 15.24 -0.29 5.42
N PHE A 3 15.17 0.97 5.86
CA PHE A 3 15.04 2.14 4.97
C PHE A 3 16.14 2.21 3.91
N ASP A 4 17.40 2.03 4.32
CA ASP A 4 18.55 2.17 3.41
C ASP A 4 18.55 1.09 2.32
N GLN A 5 18.15 -0.15 2.68
CA GLN A 5 17.98 -1.24 1.73
C GLN A 5 16.84 -0.96 0.75
N TRP A 6 15.70 -0.45 1.25
CA TRP A 6 14.56 -0.08 0.42
C TRP A 6 14.96 0.95 -0.63
N VAL A 7 15.57 2.07 -0.20
CA VAL A 7 15.98 3.16 -1.10
C VAL A 7 17.02 2.69 -2.11
N PHE A 8 17.98 1.88 -1.69
CA PHE A 8 19.00 1.35 -2.59
C PHE A 8 18.37 0.51 -3.70
N ILE A 9 17.51 -0.45 -3.35
CA ILE A 9 16.85 -1.34 -4.31
C ILE A 9 15.92 -0.54 -5.22
N GLU A 10 15.13 0.37 -4.65
CA GLU A 10 14.21 1.23 -5.41
C GLU A 10 14.94 2.08 -6.45
N ARG A 11 16.06 2.71 -6.08
CA ARG A 11 16.93 3.46 -7.01
C ARG A 11 17.57 2.57 -8.05
N PHE A 12 17.99 1.36 -7.65
CA PHE A 12 18.52 0.39 -8.60
C PHE A 12 17.48 0.06 -9.67
N ILE A 13 16.24 -0.25 -9.28
CA ILE A 13 15.19 -0.65 -10.22
C ILE A 13 14.69 0.51 -11.09
N ASN A 14 14.47 1.69 -10.50
CA ASN A 14 13.84 2.80 -11.22
C ASN A 14 14.84 3.66 -11.99
N THR A 15 16.13 3.60 -11.65
CA THR A 15 17.17 4.44 -12.28
C THR A 15 18.30 3.60 -12.87
N ALA A 16 19.03 2.83 -12.05
CA ALA A 16 20.24 2.15 -12.50
C ALA A 16 19.96 1.05 -13.54
N LEU A 17 18.91 0.25 -13.34
CA LEU A 17 18.55 -0.86 -14.21
C LEU A 17 18.15 -0.37 -15.62
N PRO A 18 17.26 0.61 -15.80
CA PRO A 18 17.01 1.21 -17.11
C PRO A 18 18.29 1.73 -17.79
N VAL A 19 19.18 2.40 -17.03
CA VAL A 19 20.46 2.88 -17.56
C VAL A 19 21.31 1.71 -18.05
N ILE A 20 21.50 0.67 -17.23
CA ILE A 20 22.30 -0.53 -17.57
C ILE A 20 21.73 -1.22 -18.81
N LEU A 21 20.40 -1.35 -18.91
CA LEU A 21 19.75 -1.99 -20.06
C LEU A 21 19.99 -1.19 -21.35
N VAL A 22 19.75 0.13 -21.32
CA VAL A 22 19.90 0.99 -22.50
C VAL A 22 21.38 1.14 -22.88
N SER A 23 22.25 1.48 -21.93
CA SER A 23 23.68 1.62 -22.20
C SER A 23 24.31 0.30 -22.59
N GLY A 24 23.91 -0.81 -21.95
CA GLY A 24 24.37 -2.15 -22.27
C GLY A 24 24.02 -2.53 -23.71
N LEU A 25 22.80 -2.24 -24.15
CA LEU A 25 22.37 -2.47 -25.53
C LEU A 25 23.16 -1.61 -26.52
N ILE A 26 23.35 -0.31 -26.26
CA ILE A 26 24.12 0.59 -27.13
C ILE A 26 25.56 0.10 -27.27
N VAL A 27 26.23 -0.20 -26.16
CA VAL A 27 27.63 -0.68 -26.15
C VAL A 27 27.73 -2.02 -26.85
N PHE A 28 26.74 -2.91 -26.68
CA PHE A 28 26.70 -4.20 -27.35
C PHE A 28 26.55 -4.02 -28.88
N THR A 29 25.64 -3.16 -29.33
CA THR A 29 25.42 -2.88 -30.76
C THR A 29 26.66 -2.26 -31.40
N ILE A 30 27.30 -1.28 -30.77
CA ILE A 30 28.56 -0.71 -31.26
C ILE A 30 29.63 -1.79 -31.35
N GLY A 31 29.74 -2.64 -30.32
CA GLY A 31 30.68 -3.76 -30.30
C GLY A 31 30.46 -4.73 -31.46
N ALA A 32 29.20 -5.07 -31.75
CA ALA A 32 28.83 -5.94 -32.88
C ALA A 32 29.16 -5.31 -34.24
N LEU A 33 28.91 -4.01 -34.43
CA LEU A 33 29.27 -3.29 -35.67
C LEU A 33 30.78 -3.33 -35.95
N LEU A 34 31.61 -3.26 -34.90
CA LEU A 34 33.07 -3.34 -34.99
C LEU A 34 33.60 -4.73 -35.36
N LEU A 35 32.77 -5.78 -35.38
CA LEU A 35 33.15 -7.10 -35.90
C LEU A 35 33.13 -7.18 -37.43
N GLY A 36 32.51 -6.20 -38.09
CA GLY A 36 32.37 -6.15 -39.53
C GLY A 36 33.72 -6.24 -40.27
N PRO A 37 33.71 -6.75 -41.52
CA PRO A 37 34.93 -6.98 -42.29
C PRO A 37 35.75 -5.71 -42.56
N ARG A 38 35.11 -4.53 -42.50
CA ARG A 38 35.75 -3.21 -42.64
C ARG A 38 36.60 -2.77 -41.43
N TYR A 39 36.45 -3.41 -40.27
CA TYR A 39 37.03 -2.96 -39.00
C TYR A 39 37.95 -4.02 -38.36
N LYS A 40 38.64 -4.84 -39.16
CA LYS A 40 39.47 -5.98 -38.68
C LYS A 40 40.42 -5.62 -37.54
N GLU A 41 41.09 -4.47 -37.60
CA GLU A 41 42.02 -4.00 -36.56
C GLU A 41 41.35 -3.62 -35.23
N ARG A 42 40.04 -3.28 -35.26
CA ARG A 42 39.26 -2.85 -34.09
C ARG A 42 38.43 -3.96 -33.47
N ARG A 43 38.47 -5.19 -34.02
CA ARG A 43 37.68 -6.33 -33.54
C ARG A 43 37.85 -6.66 -32.06
N ARG A 44 39.08 -6.55 -31.53
CA ARG A 44 39.35 -6.79 -30.10
C ARG A 44 38.55 -5.86 -29.19
N TRP A 45 38.35 -4.60 -29.61
CA TRP A 45 37.52 -3.63 -28.89
C TRP A 45 36.04 -3.98 -29.01
N GLY A 46 35.59 -4.42 -30.20
CA GLY A 46 34.22 -4.88 -30.40
C GLY A 46 33.85 -6.07 -29.50
N ILE A 47 34.74 -7.07 -29.41
CA ILE A 47 34.59 -8.21 -28.50
C ILE A 47 34.58 -7.73 -27.05
N GLY A 48 35.52 -6.87 -26.65
CA GLY A 48 35.59 -6.32 -25.30
C GLY A 48 34.29 -5.60 -24.89
N MET A 49 33.74 -4.76 -25.77
CA MET A 49 32.47 -4.06 -25.54
C MET A 49 31.30 -5.03 -25.34
N MET A 50 31.17 -6.05 -26.20
CA MET A 50 30.11 -7.05 -26.06
C MET A 50 30.24 -7.84 -24.75
N VAL A 51 31.47 -8.23 -24.36
CA VAL A 51 31.72 -8.95 -23.11
C VAL A 51 31.36 -8.08 -21.91
N ILE A 52 31.78 -6.81 -21.89
CA ILE A 52 31.44 -5.87 -20.82
C ILE A 52 29.92 -5.69 -20.72
N SER A 53 29.21 -5.51 -21.85
CA SER A 53 27.75 -5.44 -21.87
C SER A 53 27.11 -6.71 -21.32
N ALA A 54 27.57 -7.89 -21.75
CA ALA A 54 27.04 -9.17 -21.31
C ALA A 54 27.25 -9.39 -19.80
N VAL A 55 28.44 -9.07 -19.27
CA VAL A 55 28.75 -9.15 -17.84
C VAL A 55 27.90 -8.17 -17.03
N GLY A 56 27.71 -6.94 -17.51
CA GLY A 56 26.85 -5.94 -16.86
C GLY A 56 25.40 -6.39 -16.78
N LEU A 57 24.84 -6.92 -17.88
CA LEU A 57 23.49 -7.46 -17.92
C LEU A 57 23.34 -8.70 -17.01
N ALA A 58 24.33 -9.60 -17.00
CA ALA A 58 24.34 -10.76 -16.12
C ALA A 58 24.37 -10.35 -14.64
N ALA A 59 25.20 -9.37 -14.27
CA ALA A 59 25.26 -8.84 -12.91
C ALA A 59 23.92 -8.22 -12.48
N ALA A 60 23.28 -7.43 -13.35
CA ALA A 60 21.95 -6.86 -13.08
C ALA A 60 20.88 -7.96 -12.92
N ALA A 61 20.90 -8.99 -13.77
CA ALA A 61 20.00 -10.13 -13.67
C ALA A 61 20.20 -10.89 -12.35
N ILE A 62 21.45 -11.18 -11.97
CA ILE A 62 21.76 -11.82 -10.68
C ILE A 62 21.22 -10.98 -9.52
N PHE A 63 21.43 -9.66 -9.54
CA PHE A 63 20.94 -8.76 -8.51
C PHE A 63 19.42 -8.79 -8.37
N MET A 64 18.68 -8.87 -9.49
CA MET A 64 17.22 -9.01 -9.50
C MET A 64 16.72 -10.28 -8.81
N PHE A 65 17.52 -11.35 -8.79
CA PHE A 65 17.17 -12.61 -8.15
C PHE A 65 17.63 -12.72 -6.69
N THR A 66 18.29 -11.71 -6.14
CA THR A 66 18.68 -11.72 -4.72
C THR A 66 17.44 -11.74 -3.81
N PRO A 67 17.52 -12.36 -2.62
CA PRO A 67 16.40 -12.41 -1.68
C PRO A 67 15.88 -11.03 -1.28
N SER A 68 16.76 -10.05 -1.12
CA SER A 68 16.43 -8.67 -0.80
C SER A 68 15.59 -8.01 -1.89
N THR A 69 15.99 -8.14 -3.17
CA THR A 69 15.23 -7.54 -4.29
C THR A 69 13.87 -8.21 -4.46
N ARG A 70 13.79 -9.54 -4.29
CA ARG A 70 12.50 -10.26 -4.31
C ARG A 70 11.58 -9.84 -3.16
N HIS A 71 12.14 -9.66 -1.96
CA HIS A 71 11.39 -9.19 -0.80
C HIS A 71 10.85 -7.77 -1.02
N TYR A 72 11.69 -6.87 -1.54
CA TYR A 72 11.26 -5.54 -1.96
C TYR A 72 10.13 -5.61 -2.98
N MET A 73 10.27 -6.42 -4.03
CA MET A 73 9.24 -6.55 -5.08
C MET A 73 7.90 -7.01 -4.52
N LYS A 74 7.93 -7.94 -3.57
CA LYS A 74 6.73 -8.42 -2.89
C LYS A 74 6.08 -7.31 -2.06
N GLU A 75 6.85 -6.59 -1.25
CA GLU A 75 6.30 -5.49 -0.45
C GLU A 75 5.81 -4.33 -1.32
N PHE A 76 6.55 -3.98 -2.37
CA PHE A 76 6.20 -2.91 -3.29
C PHE A 76 4.85 -3.16 -3.98
N GLY A 77 4.50 -4.41 -4.28
CA GLY A 77 3.19 -4.79 -4.80
C GLY A 77 2.01 -4.45 -3.89
N HIS A 78 2.25 -4.22 -2.59
CA HIS A 78 1.25 -3.83 -1.60
C HIS A 78 1.29 -2.32 -1.28
N VAL A 79 2.17 -1.55 -1.91
CA VAL A 79 2.26 -0.10 -1.72
C VAL A 79 1.17 0.58 -2.54
N THR A 80 0.19 1.16 -1.85
CA THR A 80 -0.94 1.88 -2.46
C THR A 80 -0.86 3.39 -2.17
N PRO A 81 -1.62 4.23 -2.90
CA PRO A 81 -1.71 5.67 -2.60
C PRO A 81 -2.19 6.01 -1.18
N ARG A 82 -2.73 5.02 -0.44
CA ARG A 82 -3.06 5.15 0.98
C ARG A 82 -1.83 5.29 1.88
N VAL A 83 -0.73 4.63 1.52
CA VAL A 83 0.51 4.59 2.30
C VAL A 83 1.61 5.43 1.73
N ARG A 84 1.55 5.77 0.44
CA ARG A 84 2.60 6.49 -0.24
C ARG A 84 2.03 7.51 -1.21
N VAL A 85 2.38 8.77 -0.99
CA VAL A 85 1.89 9.93 -1.77
C VAL A 85 2.89 10.39 -2.82
N GLU A 86 4.07 9.78 -2.89
CA GLU A 86 5.05 10.03 -3.95
C GLU A 86 5.48 8.70 -4.57
N ARG A 87 5.47 8.61 -5.89
CA ARG A 87 5.92 7.43 -6.62
C ARG A 87 7.38 7.57 -7.02
N PRO A 88 8.16 6.48 -6.98
CA PRO A 88 9.49 6.48 -7.56
C PRO A 88 9.39 6.65 -9.07
N SER A 89 10.30 7.46 -9.61
CA SER A 89 10.45 7.76 -11.03
C SER A 89 11.94 7.75 -11.38
N PHE A 90 12.26 7.81 -12.68
CA PHE A 90 13.65 7.86 -13.13
C PHE A 90 14.45 9.03 -12.54
N PHE A 91 13.80 10.19 -12.33
CA PHE A 91 14.41 11.43 -11.85
C PHE A 91 14.24 11.69 -10.35
N GLY A 92 13.72 10.71 -9.59
CA GLY A 92 13.44 10.86 -8.16
C GLY A 92 11.98 10.57 -7.84
N TYR A 93 11.39 11.34 -6.93
CA TYR A 93 10.02 11.10 -6.47
C TYR A 93 9.04 12.08 -7.09
N THR A 94 7.95 11.56 -7.64
CA THR A 94 6.87 12.37 -8.24
C THR A 94 5.61 12.27 -7.39
N PRO A 95 4.95 13.39 -7.08
CA PRO A 95 3.74 13.37 -6.26
C PRO A 95 2.59 12.62 -6.96
N GLU A 96 1.84 11.87 -6.18
CA GLU A 96 0.59 11.25 -6.60
C GLU A 96 -0.53 12.30 -6.62
N SER A 97 -1.52 12.12 -7.49
CA SER A 97 -2.66 13.04 -7.51
C SER A 97 -3.45 13.01 -6.18
N GLU A 98 -3.77 14.19 -5.66
CA GLU A 98 -4.53 14.33 -4.40
C GLU A 98 -5.89 13.62 -4.46
N ARG A 99 -6.53 13.60 -5.64
CA ARG A 99 -7.79 12.88 -5.85
C ARG A 99 -7.64 11.38 -5.61
N ILE A 100 -6.55 10.77 -6.09
CA ILE A 100 -6.29 9.33 -5.89
C ILE A 100 -5.93 9.07 -4.43
N VAL A 101 -5.05 9.89 -3.84
CA VAL A 101 -4.69 9.76 -2.41
C VAL A 101 -5.93 9.86 -1.53
N GLY A 102 -6.80 10.85 -1.78
CA GLY A 102 -8.07 11.02 -1.07
C GLY A 102 -8.99 9.80 -1.21
N ALA A 103 -9.14 9.26 -2.42
CA ALA A 103 -9.95 8.07 -2.67
C ALA A 103 -9.41 6.82 -1.93
N TYR A 104 -8.09 6.61 -1.90
CA TYR A 104 -7.49 5.46 -1.22
C TYR A 104 -7.41 5.64 0.31
N SER A 105 -7.41 6.88 0.82
CA SER A 105 -7.34 7.18 2.25
C SER A 105 -8.52 6.59 3.04
N VAL A 106 -9.67 6.42 2.38
CA VAL A 106 -10.91 5.97 3.01
C VAL A 106 -11.16 4.47 2.84
N VAL A 107 -10.44 3.79 1.95
CA VAL A 107 -10.64 2.36 1.64
C VAL A 107 -10.00 1.48 2.71
N GLN A 108 -10.75 0.47 3.15
CA GLN A 108 -10.22 -0.60 4.00
C GLN A 108 -9.20 -1.44 3.22
N ASN A 109 -7.95 -1.38 3.65
CA ASN A 109 -6.87 -2.13 3.03
C ASN A 109 -5.96 -2.77 4.09
N ASP A 110 -6.55 -3.51 5.03
CA ASP A 110 -5.77 -4.21 6.05
C ASP A 110 -4.85 -5.30 5.45
N GLN A 111 -5.29 -5.91 4.35
CA GLN A 111 -4.59 -7.04 3.73
C GLN A 111 -3.27 -6.66 3.07
N ASP A 112 -3.17 -5.48 2.45
CA ASP A 112 -1.90 -4.99 1.93
C ASP A 112 -1.04 -4.42 3.05
N MET A 113 -1.65 -3.65 3.97
CA MET A 113 -0.94 -3.01 5.08
C MET A 113 -0.16 -3.99 5.95
N LYS A 114 -0.72 -5.19 6.22
CA LYS A 114 -0.03 -6.22 7.01
C LYS A 114 1.22 -6.79 6.35
N GLN A 115 1.38 -6.62 5.03
CA GLN A 115 2.54 -7.13 4.28
C GLN A 115 3.69 -6.11 4.26
N LEU A 116 3.43 -4.86 4.63
CA LEU A 116 4.40 -3.77 4.61
C LEU A 116 5.18 -3.74 5.93
N THR A 117 6.45 -4.16 5.91
CA THR A 117 7.24 -4.31 7.15
C THR A 117 7.63 -2.97 7.78
N MET A 118 7.60 -1.89 7.00
CA MET A 118 7.82 -0.53 7.48
C MET A 118 6.71 0.04 8.37
N TYR A 119 5.59 -0.69 8.54
CA TYR A 119 4.50 -0.29 9.43
C TYR A 119 4.38 -1.19 10.66
N SER A 120 4.10 -0.56 11.79
CA SER A 120 3.57 -1.22 12.99
C SER A 120 2.07 -1.11 12.98
N ARG A 121 1.42 -2.16 13.46
CA ARG A 121 -0.03 -2.18 13.68
C ARG A 121 -0.33 -2.17 15.17
N GLN A 122 -1.26 -1.31 15.58
CA GLN A 122 -1.75 -1.25 16.94
C GLN A 122 -3.27 -1.49 16.93
N PRO A 123 -3.78 -2.42 17.75
CA PRO A 123 -5.22 -2.64 17.83
C PRO A 123 -5.89 -1.39 18.40
N VAL A 124 -6.95 -0.94 17.74
CA VAL A 124 -7.79 0.17 18.19
C VAL A 124 -9.22 -0.29 18.34
N ARG A 125 -9.88 0.23 19.37
CA ARG A 125 -11.29 -0.01 19.65
C ARG A 125 -11.97 1.31 19.96
N GLU A 126 -13.18 1.48 19.45
CA GLU A 126 -14.02 2.64 19.76
C GLU A 126 -15.43 2.17 20.08
N THR A 127 -15.89 2.49 21.28
CA THR A 127 -17.25 2.16 21.72
C THR A 127 -18.28 2.82 20.81
N VAL A 128 -19.32 2.08 20.47
CA VAL A 128 -20.44 2.59 19.66
C VAL A 128 -21.73 2.46 20.44
N ARG A 129 -22.73 3.26 20.06
CA ARG A 129 -24.09 3.15 20.56
C ARG A 129 -24.95 2.48 19.51
N LEU A 130 -25.15 1.17 19.63
CA LEU A 130 -26.05 0.40 18.77
C LEU A 130 -27.49 0.91 18.92
N VAL A 131 -28.15 1.18 17.80
CA VAL A 131 -29.53 1.66 17.75
C VAL A 131 -30.47 0.73 17.00
N GLY A 132 -29.95 -0.22 16.22
CA GLY A 132 -30.76 -1.33 15.74
C GLY A 132 -30.09 -2.13 14.65
N TYR A 133 -30.83 -3.07 14.10
CA TYR A 133 -30.45 -3.88 12.95
C TYR A 133 -31.66 -3.98 12.02
N ALA A 134 -31.45 -3.65 10.75
CA ALA A 134 -32.46 -3.71 9.69
C ALA A 134 -31.76 -3.93 8.35
N ASP A 135 -32.42 -4.61 7.41
CA ASP A 135 -31.94 -4.78 6.03
C ASP A 135 -30.49 -5.29 5.93
N GLY A 136 -30.14 -6.27 6.78
CA GLY A 136 -28.80 -6.86 6.77
C GLY A 136 -27.70 -6.00 7.39
N SER A 137 -28.02 -4.83 7.95
CA SER A 137 -27.03 -3.86 8.41
C SER A 137 -27.25 -3.44 9.86
N TYR A 138 -26.15 -3.17 10.56
CA TYR A 138 -26.17 -2.63 11.92
C TYR A 138 -26.17 -1.11 11.88
N TYR A 139 -27.03 -0.51 12.70
CA TYR A 139 -27.13 0.93 12.84
C TYR A 139 -26.58 1.36 14.20
N PHE A 140 -25.66 2.32 14.20
CA PHE A 140 -25.06 2.82 15.44
C PHE A 140 -24.54 4.25 15.34
N TYR A 141 -24.30 4.87 16.49
CA TYR A 141 -23.53 6.10 16.59
C TYR A 141 -22.10 5.80 17.06
N VAL A 142 -21.11 6.48 16.50
CA VAL A 142 -19.69 6.33 16.85
C VAL A 142 -19.11 7.67 17.23
N GLY A 143 -18.32 7.70 18.31
CA GLY A 143 -17.73 8.92 18.84
C GLY A 143 -18.79 9.96 19.21
N GLN A 144 -18.57 11.21 18.81
CA GLN A 144 -19.49 12.33 19.02
C GLN A 144 -20.37 12.61 17.78
N ASN A 145 -20.39 11.72 16.79
CA ASN A 145 -21.17 11.95 15.58
C ASN A 145 -22.66 11.85 15.87
N VAL A 146 -23.40 12.87 15.43
CA VAL A 146 -24.86 12.93 15.50
C VAL A 146 -25.55 12.20 14.35
N THR A 147 -24.82 11.81 13.31
CA THR A 147 -25.36 11.04 12.19
C THR A 147 -25.17 9.54 12.44
N PRO A 148 -26.24 8.72 12.30
CA PRO A 148 -26.11 7.28 12.46
C PRO A 148 -25.27 6.66 11.32
N VAL A 149 -24.56 5.61 11.65
CA VAL A 149 -23.79 4.78 10.74
C VAL A 149 -24.68 3.62 10.27
N ASN A 150 -24.74 3.37 8.97
CA ASN A 150 -25.21 2.11 8.39
C ASN A 150 -23.97 1.23 8.11
N TYR A 151 -23.83 0.13 8.83
CA TYR A 151 -22.67 -0.77 8.75
C TYR A 151 -23.08 -2.15 8.25
N SER A 152 -22.52 -2.56 7.11
CA SER A 152 -22.70 -3.89 6.52
C SER A 152 -21.42 -4.71 6.43
N GLY A 153 -20.37 -4.31 7.15
CA GLY A 153 -19.10 -5.04 7.18
C GLY A 153 -19.12 -6.25 8.12
N PRO A 154 -17.95 -6.86 8.37
CA PRO A 154 -17.83 -8.00 9.28
C PRO A 154 -18.32 -7.68 10.70
N VAL A 155 -19.05 -8.63 11.32
CA VAL A 155 -19.57 -8.50 12.68
C VAL A 155 -19.15 -9.71 13.50
N THR A 156 -18.70 -9.48 14.74
CA THR A 156 -18.36 -10.55 15.69
C THR A 156 -19.19 -10.42 16.95
N LYS A 157 -19.84 -11.50 17.38
CA LYS A 157 -20.54 -11.54 18.67
C LYS A 157 -19.59 -12.00 19.76
N LYS A 158 -19.47 -11.25 20.86
CA LYS A 158 -18.62 -11.59 22.01
C LYS A 158 -19.33 -11.27 23.33
N GLN A 159 -18.88 -11.88 24.43
CA GLN A 159 -19.31 -11.47 25.77
C GLN A 159 -18.62 -10.15 26.13
N VAL A 160 -19.29 -9.04 25.84
CA VAL A 160 -18.79 -7.68 26.08
C VAL A 160 -19.93 -6.81 26.60
N THR A 161 -19.63 -5.87 27.49
CA THR A 161 -20.66 -5.01 28.12
C THR A 161 -21.22 -3.97 27.15
N ALA A 162 -20.37 -3.43 26.28
CA ALA A 162 -20.74 -2.42 25.30
C ALA A 162 -20.25 -2.82 23.90
N PRO A 163 -21.03 -2.56 22.84
CA PRO A 163 -20.59 -2.77 21.47
C PRO A 163 -19.50 -1.77 21.08
N TYR A 164 -18.59 -2.19 20.20
CA TYR A 164 -17.48 -1.34 19.73
C TYR A 164 -17.03 -1.70 18.32
N LEU A 165 -16.54 -0.71 17.58
CA LEU A 165 -15.75 -0.95 16.38
C LEU A 165 -14.34 -1.36 16.76
N THR A 166 -13.78 -2.32 16.02
CA THR A 166 -12.40 -2.75 16.18
C THR A 166 -11.66 -2.68 14.86
N GLY A 167 -10.36 -2.44 14.94
CA GLY A 167 -9.48 -2.44 13.78
C GLY A 167 -8.05 -2.13 14.15
N TYR A 168 -7.30 -1.55 13.21
CA TYR A 168 -5.88 -1.27 13.38
C TYR A 168 -5.53 0.17 13.02
N ARG A 169 -4.69 0.77 13.86
CA ARG A 169 -3.91 1.97 13.52
C ARG A 169 -2.55 1.52 13.00
N TYR A 170 -2.21 2.00 11.82
CA TYR A 170 -0.92 1.77 11.21
C TYR A 170 -0.02 2.98 11.41
N THR A 171 1.23 2.75 11.82
CA THR A 171 2.24 3.79 12.05
C THR A 171 3.56 3.39 11.43
N LEU A 172 4.26 4.35 10.82
CA LEU A 172 5.60 4.09 10.29
C LEU A 172 6.56 3.77 11.45
N ASN A 173 7.31 2.69 11.29
CA ASN A 173 8.33 2.26 12.26
C ASN A 173 9.57 3.15 12.20
N ASP A 174 9.90 3.64 11.00
CA ASP A 174 11.02 4.54 10.76
C ASP A 174 10.52 5.80 10.04
N ARG A 175 10.80 6.97 10.62
CA ARG A 175 10.37 8.26 10.08
C ARG A 175 11.07 8.62 8.78
N ARG A 176 12.23 8.02 8.48
CA ARG A 176 12.98 8.26 7.23
C ARG A 176 12.17 7.90 5.99
N TYR A 177 11.26 6.92 6.08
CA TYR A 177 10.34 6.58 4.97
C TYR A 177 9.47 7.77 4.50
N ARG A 178 9.23 8.77 5.35
CA ARG A 178 8.54 10.01 4.94
C ARG A 178 9.31 10.80 3.88
N GLN A 179 10.64 10.67 3.83
CA GLN A 179 11.49 11.37 2.85
C GLN A 179 11.33 10.84 1.43
N ILE A 180 10.69 9.67 1.26
CA ILE A 180 10.44 9.03 -0.04
C ILE A 180 8.93 8.87 -0.31
N GLY A 181 8.12 9.67 0.39
CA GLY A 181 6.68 9.80 0.17
C GLY A 181 5.80 8.88 1.00
N PHE A 182 6.32 8.05 1.91
CA PHE A 182 5.45 7.25 2.77
C PHE A 182 4.79 8.09 3.86
N ILE A 183 3.52 7.80 4.14
CA ILE A 183 2.71 8.51 5.12
C ILE A 183 2.17 7.56 6.18
N THR A 184 1.84 8.12 7.34
CA THR A 184 1.02 7.43 8.34
C THR A 184 -0.44 7.66 7.96
N PRO A 185 -1.24 6.63 7.62
CA PRO A 185 -2.62 6.83 7.27
C PRO A 185 -3.40 7.48 8.41
N ASP A 186 -4.18 8.51 8.12
CA ASP A 186 -4.93 9.26 9.14
C ASP A 186 -6.10 8.45 9.73
N ARG A 187 -6.63 7.51 8.93
CA ARG A 187 -7.77 6.66 9.30
C ARG A 187 -7.34 5.27 9.75
N TYR A 188 -8.00 4.78 10.78
CA TYR A 188 -7.93 3.41 11.27
C TYR A 188 -8.55 2.45 10.25
N SER A 189 -7.85 1.36 9.95
CA SER A 189 -8.42 0.28 9.16
C SER A 189 -9.51 -0.41 9.96
N THR A 190 -10.75 -0.29 9.52
CA THR A 190 -11.90 -1.00 10.07
C THR A 190 -11.71 -2.50 9.88
N LEU A 191 -11.98 -3.31 10.91
CA LEU A 191 -11.91 -4.76 10.81
C LEU A 191 -13.29 -5.39 11.03
N ALA A 192 -13.93 -5.03 12.14
CA ALA A 192 -15.24 -5.56 12.48
C ALA A 192 -15.99 -4.66 13.47
N LEU A 193 -17.31 -4.83 13.50
CA LEU A 193 -18.15 -4.41 14.61
C LEU A 193 -18.28 -5.56 15.61
N VAL A 194 -17.99 -5.29 16.89
CA VAL A 194 -18.19 -6.26 17.97
C VAL A 194 -19.49 -5.93 18.70
N VAL A 195 -20.36 -6.93 18.80
CA VAL A 195 -21.69 -6.81 19.41
C VAL A 195 -21.79 -7.77 20.61
N PRO A 196 -22.42 -7.37 21.73
CA PRO A 196 -22.69 -8.28 22.84
C PRO A 196 -23.52 -9.50 22.40
N THR A 197 -23.16 -10.70 22.86
CA THR A 197 -23.92 -11.92 22.56
C THR A 197 -25.36 -11.87 23.08
N ASN A 198 -25.58 -11.15 24.19
CA ASN A 198 -26.89 -10.94 24.81
C ASN A 198 -27.64 -9.72 24.24
N TRP A 199 -27.13 -9.07 23.19
CA TRP A 199 -27.81 -7.92 22.60
C TRP A 199 -29.10 -8.36 21.92
N LYS A 200 -30.21 -7.76 22.34
CA LYS A 200 -31.52 -7.98 21.73
C LYS A 200 -31.64 -7.10 20.49
N VAL A 201 -31.87 -7.75 19.35
CA VAL A 201 -32.15 -7.07 18.08
C VAL A 201 -33.39 -6.19 18.26
N LYS A 202 -33.28 -4.95 17.83
CA LYS A 202 -34.38 -4.00 17.74
C LYS A 202 -34.33 -3.29 16.40
N THR A 203 -35.49 -2.97 15.86
CA THR A 203 -35.60 -2.15 14.64
C THR A 203 -35.18 -0.72 14.97
N PRO A 204 -34.31 -0.07 14.16
CA PRO A 204 -34.04 1.35 14.28
C PRO A 204 -35.30 2.19 14.06
N SER A 205 -35.33 3.43 14.56
CA SER A 205 -36.37 4.39 14.19
C SER A 205 -36.26 4.79 12.71
N ASN A 206 -37.37 5.22 12.11
CA ASN A 206 -37.37 5.70 10.71
C ASN A 206 -36.36 6.83 10.49
N ASP A 207 -36.25 7.77 11.44
CA ASP A 207 -35.24 8.83 11.42
C ASP A 207 -33.80 8.29 11.31
N VAL A 208 -33.49 7.18 11.97
CA VAL A 208 -32.17 6.55 11.85
C VAL A 208 -31.99 5.93 10.47
N LEU A 209 -33.00 5.26 9.94
CA LEU A 209 -32.93 4.61 8.63
C LEU A 209 -32.73 5.64 7.50
N GLU A 210 -33.44 6.75 7.54
CA GLU A 210 -33.40 7.81 6.52
C GLU A 210 -32.10 8.62 6.57
N ASN A 211 -31.54 8.86 7.76
CA ASN A 211 -30.36 9.69 7.93
C ASN A 211 -29.04 8.92 8.01
N ALA A 212 -29.07 7.59 8.02
CA ALA A 212 -27.86 6.80 8.18
C ALA A 212 -26.91 6.90 6.99
N LYS A 213 -25.61 7.00 7.29
CA LYS A 213 -24.55 7.06 6.29
C LYS A 213 -23.55 5.92 6.49
N ARG A 214 -22.91 5.50 5.39
CA ARG A 214 -21.77 4.58 5.41
C ARG A 214 -20.58 5.22 6.14
N LEU A 215 -19.68 4.42 6.73
CA LEU A 215 -18.50 4.96 7.43
C LEU A 215 -17.65 5.86 6.52
N VAL A 216 -17.55 5.50 5.24
CA VAL A 216 -16.81 6.25 4.21
C VAL A 216 -17.32 7.69 4.02
N ARG A 217 -18.64 7.89 4.15
CA ARG A 217 -19.32 9.18 3.94
C ARG A 217 -19.38 10.02 5.20
N LEU A 218 -19.02 9.43 6.34
CA LEU A 218 -18.87 10.13 7.60
C LEU A 218 -17.39 10.52 7.71
N GLY A 219 -17.10 11.75 8.12
CA GLY A 219 -15.74 12.22 8.42
C GLY A 219 -15.13 11.52 9.66
N THR A 220 -15.42 10.23 9.84
CA THR A 220 -14.92 9.42 10.95
C THR A 220 -13.44 9.11 10.76
N LYS A 221 -12.79 8.73 11.86
CA LYS A 221 -11.41 8.23 11.86
C LYS A 221 -11.30 6.80 11.32
N TRP A 222 -12.37 6.22 10.79
CA TRP A 222 -12.42 4.83 10.33
C TRP A 222 -12.47 4.78 8.80
N THR A 223 -11.87 3.75 8.21
CA THR A 223 -12.06 3.43 6.79
C THR A 223 -13.43 2.84 6.54
N THR A 224 -13.74 2.59 5.26
CA THR A 224 -14.88 1.79 4.82
C THR A 224 -14.97 0.47 5.59
N GLU A 225 -16.18 -0.06 5.65
CA GLU A 225 -16.49 -1.40 6.12
C GLU A 225 -16.39 -2.48 5.02
N GLU A 226 -16.22 -2.04 3.76
CA GLU A 226 -16.04 -2.88 2.59
C GLU A 226 -14.56 -3.11 2.33
N THR A 227 -14.16 -4.38 2.24
CA THR A 227 -12.87 -4.78 1.68
C THR A 227 -12.91 -4.67 0.17
N THR A 228 -11.95 -3.99 -0.44
CA THR A 228 -11.68 -4.17 -1.87
C THR A 228 -11.27 -5.62 -2.12
N ASN A 229 -12.07 -6.36 -2.89
CA ASN A 229 -11.72 -7.66 -3.44
C ASN A 229 -10.67 -7.52 -4.54
#